data_AF-A0A5C7PUC1-F1
#
_entry.id   AF-A0A5C7PUC1-F1
#
_cell.length_a   1.000
_cell.length_b   1.000
_cell.length_c   1.000
_cell.angle_alpha   90.00
_cell.angle_beta   90.00
_cell.angle_gamma   90.00
#
_symmetry.space_group_name_H-M   'P 1'
#
loop_
_entity.id
_entity.type
_entity.pdbx_description
1 polymer ?
#
loop_
_entity_poly.entity_id
_entity_poly.type
_entity_poly.pdbx_seq_one_letter_code
_entity_poly.pdbx_strand_id
1 'polypeptide(L)'
;MFKNPRPLSRMARFALAAACALSALYSLPIQAALNCSFTSPSINFGSVPVLNGIYPQTTASMTMTCTKGWADIGNTGNVCLFIGDGSGANPVRGSRDTYAPRLLASGANYAGFQIYTDPGYSTFWGTFAPNPSPQLISFTFTGGSRTYTAPVVFYAQMAAISPALNGTTTLQSIVPGAYASSFSGGHTLWYSTLTTNQTVDTHCNP
;
A
#
# COMPACT_ATOMS: atom_id res chain seq x y z
N MET A 1 -61.24 -36.16 17.20
CA MET A 1 -60.27 -36.97 17.96
C MET A 1 -58.91 -36.27 17.86
N PHE A 2 -58.61 -35.33 18.76
CA PHE A 2 -57.36 -34.56 18.75
C PHE A 2 -56.34 -35.21 19.68
N LYS A 3 -55.18 -35.60 19.15
CA LYS A 3 -54.10 -36.28 19.87
C LYS A 3 -53.14 -35.22 20.42
N ASN A 4 -53.11 -35.07 21.74
CA ASN A 4 -52.20 -34.12 22.40
C ASN A 4 -50.72 -34.51 22.18
N PRO A 5 -49.84 -33.56 21.84
CA PRO A 5 -48.40 -33.82 21.71
C PRO A 5 -47.77 -34.01 23.10
N ARG A 6 -46.93 -35.04 23.23
CA ARG A 6 -46.19 -35.34 24.46
C ARG A 6 -45.11 -34.29 24.72
N PRO A 7 -44.91 -33.84 25.97
CA PRO A 7 -43.89 -32.85 26.29
C PRO A 7 -42.49 -33.45 26.11
N LEU A 8 -41.66 -32.79 25.29
CA LEU A 8 -40.23 -33.15 25.15
C LEU A 8 -39.52 -33.02 26.51
N SER A 9 -38.72 -34.04 26.84
CA SER A 9 -37.93 -34.11 28.07
C SER A 9 -36.92 -32.96 28.16
N ARG A 10 -36.66 -32.46 29.38
CA ARG A 10 -35.73 -31.35 29.63
C ARG A 10 -34.33 -31.59 29.02
N MET A 11 -33.89 -32.85 28.94
CA MET A 11 -32.60 -33.22 28.32
C MET A 11 -32.56 -33.01 26.81
N ALA A 12 -33.67 -33.23 26.08
CA ALA A 12 -33.74 -32.97 24.65
C ALA A 12 -33.63 -31.47 24.33
N ARG A 13 -34.08 -30.59 25.25
CA ARG A 13 -33.94 -29.13 25.12
C ARG A 13 -32.50 -28.66 25.31
N PHE A 14 -31.74 -29.28 26.21
CA PHE A 14 -30.31 -28.98 26.40
C PHE A 14 -29.44 -29.50 25.24
N ALA A 15 -29.74 -30.69 24.71
CA ALA A 15 -29.02 -31.24 23.55
C ALA A 15 -29.22 -30.40 22.28
N LEU A 16 -30.43 -29.89 22.04
CA LEU A 16 -30.71 -29.00 20.90
C LEU A 16 -30.01 -27.65 21.03
N ALA A 17 -29.96 -27.08 22.24
CA ALA A 17 -29.29 -25.80 22.51
C ALA A 17 -27.76 -25.92 22.34
N ALA A 18 -27.17 -27.02 22.78
CA ALA A 18 -25.74 -27.30 22.61
C ALA A 18 -25.37 -27.51 21.13
N ALA A 19 -26.22 -28.20 20.34
CA ALA A 19 -26.00 -28.39 18.91
C ALA A 19 -26.09 -27.07 18.12
N CYS A 20 -27.05 -26.19 18.45
CA CYS A 20 -27.15 -24.85 17.84
C CYS A 20 -25.95 -23.96 18.20
N ALA A 21 -25.47 -24.02 19.45
CA ALA A 21 -24.30 -23.26 19.89
C ALA A 21 -23.00 -23.73 19.20
N LEU A 22 -22.86 -25.04 18.94
CA LEU A 22 -21.74 -25.57 18.16
C LEU A 22 -21.81 -25.16 16.68
N SER A 23 -22.99 -25.15 16.06
CA SER A 23 -23.13 -24.71 14.65
C SER A 23 -22.90 -23.21 14.45
N ALA A 24 -23.15 -22.37 15.46
CA ALA A 24 -22.92 -20.93 15.39
C ALA A 24 -21.44 -20.53 15.52
N LEU A 25 -20.57 -21.43 15.97
CA LEU A 25 -19.11 -21.21 16.05
C LEU A 25 -18.39 -21.44 14.70
N TYR A 26 -19.06 -22.02 13.70
CA TYR A 26 -18.45 -22.36 12.40
C TYR A 26 -18.49 -21.25 11.34
N SER A 27 -19.09 -20.10 11.64
CA SER A 27 -19.27 -19.03 10.64
C SER A 27 -18.41 -17.78 10.86
N LEU A 28 -17.38 -17.85 11.71
CA LEU A 28 -16.38 -16.78 11.72
C LEU A 28 -15.53 -16.89 10.45
N PRO A 29 -15.48 -15.88 9.59
CA PRO A 29 -14.58 -15.90 8.43
C PRO A 29 -13.15 -15.93 8.94
N ILE A 30 -12.50 -17.10 8.89
CA ILE A 30 -11.05 -17.21 9.06
C ILE A 30 -10.43 -16.65 7.80
N GLN A 31 -10.06 -15.38 7.85
CA GLN A 31 -9.30 -14.75 6.77
C GLN A 31 -7.85 -15.21 6.88
N ALA A 32 -7.38 -15.95 5.88
CA ALA A 32 -5.99 -16.39 5.82
C ALA A 32 -5.06 -15.17 5.87
N ALA A 33 -4.17 -15.14 6.86
CA ALA A 33 -3.36 -13.96 7.15
C ALA A 33 -2.05 -14.00 6.34
N LEU A 34 -1.97 -13.18 5.29
CA LEU A 34 -0.71 -12.91 4.60
C LEU A 34 0.06 -11.83 5.36
N ASN A 35 1.21 -12.20 5.94
CA ASN A 35 2.02 -11.29 6.75
C ASN A 35 3.23 -10.82 5.97
N CYS A 36 3.29 -9.53 5.62
CA CYS A 36 4.34 -8.95 4.79
C CYS A 36 5.16 -7.90 5.54
N SER A 37 6.46 -7.89 5.28
CA SER A 37 7.41 -6.87 5.73
C SER A 37 8.21 -6.31 4.56
N PHE A 38 8.71 -5.09 4.73
CA PHE A 38 9.45 -4.34 3.71
C PHE A 38 10.71 -3.74 4.31
N THR A 39 11.81 -3.76 3.57
CA THR A 39 13.00 -2.97 3.92
C THR A 39 12.79 -1.51 3.55
N SER A 40 13.27 -0.57 4.37
CA SER A 40 13.23 0.86 4.05
C SER A 40 14.16 1.18 2.86
N PRO A 41 13.65 1.59 1.69
CA PRO A 41 14.50 2.02 0.59
C PRO A 41 14.98 3.46 0.79
N SER A 42 15.94 3.88 -0.03
CA SER A 42 16.31 5.29 -0.17
C SER A 42 16.25 5.72 -1.64
N ILE A 43 15.79 6.95 -1.88
CA ILE A 43 15.78 7.59 -3.19
C ILE A 43 16.82 8.70 -3.14
N ASN A 44 17.75 8.71 -4.10
CA ASN A 44 18.75 9.76 -4.21
C ASN A 44 18.81 10.26 -5.66
N PHE A 45 18.50 11.55 -5.84
CA PHE A 45 18.59 12.24 -7.13
C PHE A 45 19.98 12.80 -7.42
N GLY A 46 20.90 12.73 -6.45
CA GLY A 46 22.26 13.26 -6.55
C GLY A 46 22.28 14.78 -6.68
N SER A 47 23.29 15.29 -7.41
CA SER A 47 23.38 16.70 -7.74
C SER A 47 22.43 17.03 -8.89
N VAL A 48 21.49 17.95 -8.64
CA VAL A 48 20.47 18.37 -9.62
C VAL A 48 20.89 19.70 -10.26
N PRO A 49 21.30 19.72 -11.55
CA PRO A 49 21.63 20.96 -12.24
C PRO A 49 20.34 21.70 -12.59
N VAL A 50 20.11 22.82 -11.92
CA VAL A 50 18.86 23.60 -12.04
C VAL A 50 18.65 24.23 -13.42
N LEU A 51 19.69 24.45 -14.22
CA LEU A 51 19.62 25.27 -15.45
C LEU A 51 19.27 24.51 -16.74
N ASN A 52 19.23 23.17 -16.74
CA ASN A 52 19.19 22.41 -18.00
C ASN A 52 17.79 21.99 -18.46
N GLY A 53 16.73 22.30 -17.69
CA GLY A 53 15.36 21.86 -18.01
C GLY A 53 15.15 20.34 -18.00
N ILE A 54 16.17 19.58 -17.60
CA ILE A 54 16.14 18.13 -17.44
C ILE A 54 15.61 17.83 -16.04
N TYR A 55 14.67 16.89 -15.95
CA TYR A 55 14.17 16.37 -14.70
C TYR A 55 14.94 15.11 -14.32
N PRO A 56 15.84 15.14 -13.32
CA PRO A 56 16.59 13.96 -12.90
C PRO A 56 15.68 12.79 -12.57
N GLN A 57 16.16 11.62 -12.98
CA GLN A 57 15.50 10.34 -12.82
C GLN A 57 16.39 9.44 -11.98
N THR A 58 15.78 8.60 -11.15
CA THR A 58 16.49 7.58 -10.38
C THR A 58 15.61 6.36 -10.21
N THR A 59 16.24 5.23 -9.91
CA THR A 59 15.57 3.95 -9.66
C THR A 59 15.98 3.47 -8.28
N ALA A 60 15.02 2.94 -7.53
CA ALA A 60 15.27 2.35 -6.23
C ALA A 60 14.46 1.07 -6.08
N SER A 61 14.83 0.28 -5.08
CA SER A 61 14.14 -0.96 -4.76
C SER A 61 14.07 -1.18 -3.26
N MET A 62 13.00 -1.81 -2.81
CA MET A 62 12.91 -2.42 -1.48
C MET A 62 12.76 -3.93 -1.62
N THR A 63 13.11 -4.67 -0.57
CA THR A 63 12.81 -6.10 -0.48
C THR A 63 11.50 -6.27 0.26
N MET A 64 10.53 -6.93 -0.39
CA MET A 64 9.30 -7.43 0.23
C MET A 64 9.52 -8.86 0.67
N THR A 65 9.11 -9.20 1.90
CA THR A 65 9.04 -10.58 2.38
C THR A 65 7.65 -10.84 2.93
N CYS A 66 6.94 -11.80 2.34
CA CYS A 66 5.61 -12.20 2.77
C CYS A 66 5.61 -13.65 3.22
N THR A 67 4.87 -13.93 4.29
CA THR A 67 4.72 -15.26 4.87
C THR A 67 3.25 -15.63 5.00
N LYS A 68 2.92 -16.91 4.79
CA LYS A 68 1.59 -17.46 5.03
C LYS A 68 1.58 -18.51 6.13
N GLY A 69 0.48 -18.57 6.86
CA GLY A 69 0.28 -19.46 7.98
C GLY A 69 0.09 -20.91 7.59
N TRP A 70 0.44 -21.78 8.53
CA TRP A 70 0.03 -23.18 8.67
C TRP A 70 -1.01 -23.83 7.74
N ALA A 71 -2.23 -23.50 8.09
CA ALA A 71 -3.47 -24.03 7.57
C ALA A 71 -3.98 -23.19 6.38
N ASP A 72 -3.21 -22.20 5.93
CA ASP A 72 -3.62 -21.34 4.83
C ASP A 72 -3.54 -22.09 3.50
N ILE A 73 -4.72 -22.36 2.94
CA ILE A 73 -4.92 -23.06 1.66
C ILE A 73 -4.70 -22.16 0.45
N GLY A 74 -4.62 -20.83 0.63
CA GLY A 74 -4.31 -19.89 -0.44
C GLY A 74 -2.85 -19.98 -0.86
N ASN A 75 -2.61 -19.85 -2.16
CA ASN A 75 -1.25 -19.88 -2.73
C ASN A 75 -0.90 -18.60 -3.48
N THR A 76 -1.85 -17.69 -3.66
CA THR A 76 -1.63 -16.42 -4.35
C THR A 76 -1.71 -15.28 -3.34
N GLY A 77 -0.61 -14.57 -3.16
CA GLY A 77 -0.55 -13.36 -2.35
C GLY A 77 -0.76 -12.12 -3.21
N ASN A 78 -1.59 -11.19 -2.73
CA ASN A 78 -1.75 -9.86 -3.30
C ASN A 78 -1.38 -8.83 -2.23
N VAL A 79 -0.61 -7.82 -2.61
CA VAL A 79 -0.24 -6.71 -1.75
C VAL A 79 -0.50 -5.40 -2.48
N CYS A 80 -1.24 -4.51 -1.83
CA CYS A 80 -1.51 -3.15 -2.30
C CYS A 80 -0.68 -2.20 -1.45
N LEU A 81 0.40 -1.64 -2.00
CA LEU A 81 1.23 -0.69 -1.27
C LEU A 81 0.85 0.74 -1.63
N PHE A 82 0.69 1.58 -0.63
CA PHE A 82 0.35 2.98 -0.77
C PHE A 82 1.45 3.84 -0.16
N ILE A 83 1.74 4.95 -0.85
CA ILE A 83 2.69 5.94 -0.38
C ILE A 83 2.04 7.32 -0.40
N GLY A 84 1.91 7.94 0.78
CA GLY A 84 1.41 9.29 0.99
C GLY A 84 2.55 10.31 0.93
N ASP A 85 2.25 11.60 1.06
CA ASP A 85 3.07 12.72 0.55
C ASP A 85 4.50 12.87 1.12
N GLY A 86 4.81 12.19 2.22
CA GLY A 86 6.07 12.31 2.95
C GLY A 86 6.15 13.57 3.82
N SER A 87 7.22 13.68 4.60
CA SER A 87 7.41 14.75 5.59
C SER A 87 7.63 16.14 4.99
N GLY A 88 8.04 16.23 3.72
CA GLY A 88 8.24 17.51 3.03
C GLY A 88 6.93 18.18 2.56
N ALA A 89 5.80 17.49 2.66
CA ALA A 89 4.50 17.97 2.19
C ALA A 89 4.07 19.27 2.89
N ASN A 90 3.56 20.23 2.11
CA ASN A 90 2.79 21.35 2.66
C ASN A 90 1.36 20.84 2.91
N PRO A 91 0.73 21.11 4.08
CA PRO A 91 -0.66 20.72 4.36
C PRO A 91 -1.68 21.14 3.27
N VAL A 92 -1.34 22.12 2.42
CA VAL A 92 -2.18 22.62 1.33
C VAL A 92 -2.09 21.76 0.05
N ARG A 93 -1.04 20.98 -0.16
CA ARG A 93 -0.82 20.20 -1.39
C ARG A 93 -0.26 18.82 -1.06
N GLY A 94 -1.16 17.83 -1.06
CA GLY A 94 -0.78 16.44 -1.23
C GLY A 94 -1.05 15.97 -2.65
N SER A 95 -0.47 14.84 -3.04
CA SER A 95 -0.79 14.09 -4.26
C SER A 95 -2.18 13.44 -4.17
N ARG A 96 -3.16 14.20 -3.68
CA ARG A 96 -4.43 13.71 -3.17
C ARG A 96 -5.48 13.60 -4.28
N ASP A 97 -5.45 14.48 -5.28
CA ASP A 97 -6.52 14.56 -6.30
C ASP A 97 -6.07 14.92 -7.72
N THR A 98 -4.81 15.28 -7.87
CA THR A 98 -4.21 15.73 -9.13
C THR A 98 -2.76 15.33 -9.06
N TYR A 99 -2.06 15.22 -10.19
CA TYR A 99 -0.61 14.99 -10.27
C TYR A 99 0.16 16.13 -9.58
N ALA A 100 0.09 16.19 -8.25
CA ALA A 100 0.75 17.16 -7.41
C ALA A 100 2.01 16.47 -6.91
N PRO A 101 3.20 17.03 -7.21
CA PRO A 101 4.44 16.41 -6.82
C PRO A 101 4.57 16.33 -5.31
N ARG A 102 5.16 15.23 -4.85
CA ARG A 102 5.73 15.11 -3.50
C ARG A 102 6.83 16.14 -3.34
N LEU A 103 7.08 16.53 -2.10
CA LEU A 103 8.04 17.58 -1.79
C LEU A 103 9.22 17.03 -1.01
N LEU A 104 10.42 17.45 -1.41
CA LEU A 104 11.62 17.48 -0.59
C LEU A 104 11.72 18.89 0.01
N ALA A 105 12.13 19.01 1.27
CA ALA A 105 12.21 20.29 1.97
C ALA A 105 13.64 20.62 2.41
N SER A 106 13.96 21.93 2.41
CA SER A 106 15.17 22.52 2.95
C SER A 106 14.83 23.86 3.60
N GLY A 107 14.55 23.85 4.91
CA GLY A 107 13.96 25.01 5.58
C GLY A 107 12.62 25.42 4.93
N ALA A 108 12.55 26.65 4.40
CA ALA A 108 11.38 27.17 3.69
C ALA A 108 11.39 26.91 2.17
N ASN A 109 12.42 26.22 1.66
CA ASN A 109 12.56 25.90 0.24
C ASN A 109 12.08 24.48 -0.04
N TYR A 110 11.52 24.27 -1.24
CA TYR A 110 10.96 23.00 -1.65
C TYR A 110 11.42 22.58 -3.05
N ALA A 111 11.57 21.27 -3.24
CA ALA A 111 11.82 20.65 -4.53
C ALA A 111 10.81 19.54 -4.79
N GLY A 112 10.21 19.54 -5.99
CA GLY A 112 9.17 18.58 -6.35
C GLY A 112 9.73 17.29 -6.93
N PHE A 113 9.11 16.17 -6.62
CA PHE A 113 9.37 14.89 -7.27
C PHE A 113 8.13 14.00 -7.25
N GLN A 114 8.15 12.94 -8.04
CA GLN A 114 7.14 11.89 -8.04
C GLN A 114 7.78 10.51 -8.08
N ILE A 115 6.98 9.51 -7.68
CA ILE A 115 7.36 8.10 -7.64
C ILE A 115 6.38 7.34 -8.55
N TYR A 116 6.89 6.38 -9.31
CA TYR A 116 6.17 5.65 -10.35
C TYR A 116 6.43 4.15 -10.23
N THR A 117 5.47 3.37 -10.69
CA THR A 117 5.56 1.90 -10.73
C THR A 117 6.17 1.38 -12.04
N ASP A 118 6.32 2.24 -13.05
CA ASP A 118 6.85 1.91 -14.36
C ASP A 118 8.07 2.77 -14.77
N PRO A 119 9.00 2.21 -15.57
CA PRO A 119 10.18 2.95 -16.05
C PRO A 119 9.86 4.06 -17.05
N GLY A 120 8.62 4.12 -17.56
CA GLY A 120 8.15 5.17 -18.46
C GLY A 120 7.64 6.41 -17.74
N TYR A 121 7.61 6.42 -16.40
CA TYR A 121 7.10 7.53 -15.59
C TYR A 121 5.66 7.89 -15.94
N SER A 122 4.85 6.89 -16.29
CA SER A 122 3.47 7.07 -16.77
C SER A 122 2.42 6.76 -15.70
N THR A 123 2.74 5.86 -14.78
CA THR A 123 1.87 5.34 -13.73
C THR A 123 2.40 5.78 -12.37
N PHE A 124 1.78 6.81 -11.82
CA PHE A 124 2.13 7.34 -10.51
C PHE A 124 1.79 6.37 -9.37
N TRP A 125 2.74 6.19 -8.45
CA TRP A 125 2.53 5.45 -7.21
C TRP A 125 1.99 6.40 -6.12
N GLY A 126 0.72 6.22 -5.78
CA GLY A 126 -0.05 7.16 -4.98
C GLY A 126 -0.49 6.70 -3.60
N THR A 127 -1.31 7.58 -3.01
CA THR A 127 -1.83 7.49 -1.65
C THR A 127 -3.09 6.62 -1.60
N PHE A 128 -3.56 6.32 -0.39
CA PHE A 128 -4.77 5.53 -0.15
C PHE A 128 -6.07 6.30 -0.39
N ALA A 129 -6.09 7.61 -0.14
CA ALA A 129 -7.28 8.44 -0.28
C ALA A 129 -6.90 9.89 -0.59
N PRO A 130 -7.77 10.66 -1.27
CA PRO A 130 -9.10 10.29 -1.79
C PRO A 130 -9.12 9.53 -3.13
N ASN A 131 -8.02 9.53 -3.91
CA ASN A 131 -7.91 8.75 -5.14
C ASN A 131 -6.83 7.66 -4.99
N PRO A 132 -7.22 6.40 -4.69
CA PRO A 132 -6.27 5.32 -4.48
C PRO A 132 -5.48 5.00 -5.76
N SER A 133 -4.15 4.99 -5.65
CA SER A 133 -3.27 4.53 -6.74
C SER A 133 -2.13 3.65 -6.18
N PRO A 134 -2.43 2.45 -5.66
CA PRO A 134 -1.42 1.59 -5.07
C PRO A 134 -0.50 0.97 -6.11
N GLN A 135 0.68 0.53 -5.67
CA GLN A 135 1.43 -0.49 -6.36
C GLN A 135 0.88 -1.87 -5.97
N LEU A 136 0.19 -2.53 -6.91
CA LEU A 136 -0.26 -3.92 -6.75
C LEU A 136 0.89 -4.88 -7.05
N ILE A 137 1.14 -5.80 -6.12
CA ILE A 137 2.11 -6.87 -6.25
C ILE A 137 1.39 -8.20 -6.06
N SER A 138 1.35 -9.01 -7.10
CA SER A 138 0.79 -10.37 -7.07
C SER A 138 1.90 -11.40 -7.22
N PHE A 139 1.86 -12.45 -6.39
CA PHE A 139 2.83 -13.53 -6.42
C PHE A 139 2.21 -14.86 -5.98
N THR A 140 2.89 -15.95 -6.30
CA THR A 140 2.44 -17.31 -5.94
C THR A 140 3.49 -18.00 -5.08
N PHE A 141 3.04 -18.63 -4.00
CA PHE A 141 3.84 -19.53 -3.19
C PHE A 141 4.03 -20.86 -3.94
N THR A 142 5.24 -21.13 -4.43
CA THR A 142 5.56 -22.33 -5.20
C THR A 142 6.14 -23.45 -4.33
N GLY A 143 5.90 -24.71 -4.70
CA GLY A 143 6.62 -25.87 -4.13
C GLY A 143 6.40 -26.07 -2.62
N GLY A 144 5.24 -25.69 -2.09
CA GLY A 144 4.96 -25.76 -0.65
C GLY A 144 5.65 -24.68 0.18
N SER A 145 6.34 -23.72 -0.46
CA SER A 145 6.93 -22.59 0.25
C SER A 145 5.86 -21.80 1.00
N ARG A 146 6.27 -21.28 2.14
CA ARG A 146 5.44 -20.45 3.03
C ARG A 146 5.96 -19.02 3.11
N THR A 147 7.07 -18.77 2.42
CA THR A 147 7.76 -17.48 2.38
C THR A 147 8.01 -17.11 0.92
N TYR A 148 7.69 -15.87 0.59
CA TYR A 148 7.99 -15.26 -0.68
C TYR A 148 8.82 -14.01 -0.43
N THR A 149 9.96 -13.89 -1.10
CA THR A 149 10.84 -12.73 -1.02
C THR A 149 11.17 -12.26 -2.42
N ALA A 150 10.94 -10.98 -2.69
CA ALA A 150 11.22 -10.37 -3.99
C ALA A 150 11.54 -8.88 -3.86
N PRO A 151 12.33 -8.33 -4.81
CA PRO A 151 12.49 -6.89 -4.92
C PRO A 151 11.22 -6.24 -5.45
N VAL A 152 10.89 -5.07 -4.91
CA VAL A 152 9.89 -4.14 -5.42
C VAL A 152 10.64 -2.96 -5.98
N VAL A 153 10.73 -2.89 -7.30
CA VAL A 153 11.41 -1.80 -8.03
C VAL A 153 10.41 -0.68 -8.28
N PHE A 154 10.88 0.56 -8.14
CA PHE A 154 10.12 1.76 -8.41
C PHE A 154 11.05 2.86 -8.91
N TYR A 155 10.44 3.85 -9.56
CA TYR A 155 11.13 4.89 -10.30
C TYR A 155 10.76 6.22 -9.71
N ALA A 156 11.71 7.15 -9.64
CA ALA A 156 11.43 8.49 -9.17
C ALA A 156 11.96 9.52 -10.16
N GLN A 157 11.21 10.60 -10.33
CA GLN A 157 11.56 11.70 -11.21
C GLN A 157 11.32 13.02 -10.48
N MET A 158 12.26 13.95 -10.59
CA MET A 158 12.00 15.32 -10.17
C MET A 158 10.84 15.90 -11.00
N ALA A 159 10.06 16.80 -10.42
CA ALA A 159 8.89 17.35 -11.08
C ALA A 159 8.76 18.84 -10.78
N ALA A 160 8.19 19.59 -11.73
CA ALA A 160 7.81 20.97 -11.47
C ALA A 160 6.64 20.98 -10.48
N ILE A 161 6.75 21.78 -9.43
CA ILE A 161 5.61 22.13 -8.58
C ILE A 161 4.83 23.23 -9.32
N SER A 162 3.51 23.16 -9.33
CA SER A 162 2.68 24.24 -9.89
C SER A 162 1.34 24.33 -9.12
N PRO A 163 0.90 25.53 -8.73
CA PRO A 163 1.63 26.81 -8.77
C PRO A 163 2.78 26.87 -7.75
N ALA A 164 3.60 27.91 -7.89
CA ALA A 164 4.74 28.20 -7.02
C ALA A 164 4.40 28.17 -5.54
N LEU A 165 5.09 27.33 -4.76
CA LEU A 165 5.14 27.54 -3.32
C LEU A 165 6.12 28.68 -3.07
N ASN A 166 5.65 29.79 -2.49
CA ASN A 166 6.45 30.99 -2.20
C ASN A 166 7.12 31.66 -3.43
N GLY A 167 6.55 31.53 -4.64
CA GLY A 167 7.04 32.22 -5.85
C GLY A 167 8.18 31.51 -6.59
N THR A 168 8.68 30.39 -6.07
CA THR A 168 9.81 29.65 -6.63
C THR A 168 9.33 28.32 -7.21
N THR A 169 8.91 28.30 -8.48
CA THR A 169 8.66 27.02 -9.18
C THR A 169 9.26 26.93 -10.55
N THR A 170 9.55 25.66 -10.90
CA THR A 170 10.50 25.11 -11.86
C THR A 170 11.78 24.66 -11.16
N LEU A 171 12.34 23.53 -11.61
CA LEU A 171 13.69 23.09 -11.22
C LEU A 171 14.71 24.23 -11.34
N GLN A 172 14.47 25.15 -12.28
CA GLN A 172 15.30 26.33 -12.60
C GLN A 172 15.31 27.41 -11.53
N SER A 173 14.46 27.32 -10.52
CA SER A 173 14.36 28.31 -9.44
C SER A 173 14.75 27.77 -8.06
N ILE A 174 15.07 26.47 -7.95
CA ILE A 174 15.41 25.84 -6.67
C ILE A 174 16.72 26.43 -6.13
N VAL A 175 16.69 26.87 -4.88
CA VAL A 175 17.87 27.40 -4.18
C VAL A 175 18.87 26.26 -3.92
N PRO A 176 20.18 26.44 -4.17
CA PRO A 176 21.18 25.44 -3.84
C PRO A 176 21.13 25.03 -2.37
N GLY A 177 21.12 23.72 -2.11
CA GLY A 177 21.04 23.18 -0.75
C GLY A 177 20.74 21.68 -0.73
N ALA A 178 20.73 21.10 0.47
CA ALA A 178 20.31 19.73 0.70
C ALA A 178 18.81 19.68 0.99
N TYR A 179 18.09 18.86 0.24
CA TYR A 179 16.65 18.67 0.37
C TYR A 179 16.34 17.22 0.74
N ALA A 180 15.41 17.02 1.67
CA ALA A 180 15.02 15.68 2.11
C ALA A 180 13.53 15.57 2.40
N SER A 181 13.02 14.34 2.36
CA SER A 181 11.68 13.95 2.81
C SER A 181 11.77 12.54 3.37
N SER A 182 10.97 12.23 4.39
CA SER A 182 10.84 10.90 4.94
C SER A 182 9.43 10.36 4.78
N PHE A 183 9.33 9.05 4.60
CA PHE A 183 8.07 8.33 4.44
C PHE A 183 7.97 7.31 5.57
N SER A 184 7.24 7.68 6.62
CA SER A 184 6.99 6.84 7.77
C SER A 184 5.61 7.16 8.37
N GLY A 185 5.13 6.30 9.27
CA GLY A 185 3.82 6.48 9.89
C GLY A 185 2.70 6.57 8.85
N GLY A 186 1.87 7.61 8.93
CA GLY A 186 0.73 7.83 8.04
C GLY A 186 1.08 8.07 6.56
N HIS A 187 2.36 8.12 6.18
CA HIS A 187 2.79 8.25 4.78
C HIS A 187 3.01 6.90 4.09
N THR A 188 2.92 5.79 4.81
CA THR A 188 3.10 4.44 4.26
C THR A 188 2.00 3.54 4.78
N LEU A 189 1.29 2.87 3.88
CA LEU A 189 0.21 1.94 4.22
C LEU A 189 0.26 0.77 3.25
N TRP A 190 -0.10 -0.42 3.71
CA TRP A 190 -0.33 -1.54 2.81
C TRP A 190 -1.49 -2.40 3.28
N TYR A 191 -2.14 -3.04 2.32
CA TYR A 191 -3.09 -4.12 2.54
C TYR A 191 -2.55 -5.38 1.87
N SER A 192 -2.81 -6.53 2.48
CA SER A 192 -2.40 -7.82 1.96
C SER A 192 -3.54 -8.82 2.06
N THR A 193 -3.70 -9.64 1.02
CA THR A 193 -4.65 -10.75 1.03
C THR A 193 -4.02 -12.01 0.48
N LEU A 194 -4.47 -13.14 1.01
CA LEU A 194 -4.13 -14.46 0.50
C LEU A 194 -5.38 -15.05 -0.14
N THR A 195 -5.24 -15.47 -1.40
CA THR A 195 -6.35 -16.00 -2.19
C THR A 195 -6.03 -17.39 -2.74
N THR A 196 -7.08 -18.16 -3.00
CA THR A 196 -7.00 -19.45 -3.71
C THR A 196 -7.06 -19.26 -5.23
N ASN A 197 -7.69 -18.18 -5.70
CA ASN A 197 -7.77 -17.76 -7.10
C ASN A 197 -7.32 -16.31 -7.24
N GLN A 198 -6.60 -15.98 -8.32
CA GLN A 198 -6.09 -14.64 -8.59
C GLN A 198 -7.24 -13.69 -9.01
N THR A 199 -8.08 -13.28 -8.06
CA THR A 199 -8.97 -12.14 -8.24
C THR A 199 -8.27 -10.91 -7.69
N VAL A 200 -8.10 -9.89 -8.54
CA VAL A 200 -7.57 -8.59 -8.11
C VAL A 200 -8.44 -8.08 -6.98
N ASP A 201 -7.80 -7.82 -5.84
CA ASP A 201 -8.47 -7.55 -4.59
C ASP A 201 -9.20 -6.20 -4.62
N THR A 202 -10.46 -6.18 -4.19
CA THR A 202 -11.22 -4.94 -3.95
C THR A 202 -10.53 -4.05 -2.91
N HIS A 203 -9.59 -4.54 -2.10
CA HIS A 203 -8.81 -3.73 -1.16
C HIS A 203 -7.78 -2.80 -1.83
N CYS A 204 -7.39 -3.05 -3.08
CA CYS A 204 -6.55 -2.11 -3.85
C CYS A 204 -7.34 -0.91 -4.39
N ASN A 205 -8.67 -0.96 -4.33
CA ASN A 205 -9.57 0.07 -4.84
C ASN A 205 -10.88 0.07 -4.01
N PRO A 206 -10.86 0.58 -2.76
CA PRO A 206 -12.04 0.60 -1.89
C PRO A 206 -13.16 1.50 -2.43
#